data_AF-A0A935KCT0-F1
#
_entry.id   AF-A0A935KCT0-F1
#
_cell.length_a   1.000
_cell.length_b   1.000
_cell.length_c   1.000
_cell.angle_alpha   90.00
_cell.angle_beta   90.00
_cell.angle_gamma   90.00
#
_symmetry.space_group_name_H-M   'P 1'
#
loop_
_entity.id
_entity.type
_entity.pdbx_description
1 polymer ?
#
loop_
_entity_poly.entity_id
_entity_poly.type
_entity_poly.pdbx_seq_one_letter_code
_entity_poly.pdbx_strand_id
1 'polypeptide(L)'
;MPVRLPVWGEWHFSEGSRTEEFSISSALVSDAAAESVLYQLQIARDPNEGYLPDDDHYETVRLGRHRIWGWIKSPDSASGLDQFDPNAGKLPFPSASPGKEICSSFDLYLGEDRRRWYSGAQGAEMAFCAEIWGDRTKESDYSYPEFGRMLYVGSDFLKTFLKRLKRCLVVKVEISRRESSYARDSEYSYVPPYYRLFVIDSKGSVRSF
;
A
#
# COMPACT_ATOMS: atom_id res chain seq x y z
N MET A 1 22.77 -3.80 -1.14
CA MET A 1 21.69 -2.80 -1.28
C MET A 1 21.04 -2.62 0.08
N PRO A 2 20.63 -1.41 0.47
CA PRO A 2 19.89 -1.20 1.70
C PRO A 2 18.54 -1.96 1.66
N VAL A 3 18.11 -2.48 2.80
CA VAL A 3 16.85 -3.23 2.92
C VAL A 3 15.68 -2.27 2.75
N ARG A 4 14.73 -2.63 1.89
CA ARG A 4 13.51 -1.87 1.62
C ARG A 4 12.30 -2.69 2.06
N LEU A 5 11.33 -2.04 2.67
CA LEU A 5 10.10 -2.68 3.14
C LEU A 5 8.90 -2.13 2.36
N PRO A 6 8.00 -3.00 1.86
CA PRO A 6 6.78 -2.55 1.24
C PRO A 6 5.85 -1.98 2.32
N VAL A 7 5.38 -0.75 2.12
CA VAL A 7 4.47 -0.07 3.05
C VAL A 7 3.11 0.21 2.42
N TRP A 8 3.03 0.14 1.10
CA TRP A 8 1.80 0.21 0.35
C TRP A 8 2.01 -0.45 -1.01
N GLY A 9 0.95 -1.00 -1.59
CA GLY A 9 1.00 -1.48 -2.96
C GLY A 9 -0.23 -2.26 -3.35
N GLU A 10 -0.45 -2.34 -4.65
CA GLU A 10 -1.54 -3.08 -5.27
C GLU A 10 -1.02 -3.66 -6.57
N TRP A 11 -1.28 -4.93 -6.80
CA TRP A 11 -0.95 -5.56 -8.08
C TRP A 11 -1.93 -6.66 -8.42
N HIS A 12 -2.03 -6.88 -9.72
CA HIS A 12 -2.92 -7.86 -10.32
C HIS A 12 -2.09 -8.90 -11.07
N PHE A 13 -2.39 -10.16 -10.81
CA PHE A 13 -1.83 -11.32 -11.50
C PHE A 13 -2.97 -12.13 -12.11
N SER A 14 -2.76 -12.67 -13.31
CA SER A 14 -3.76 -13.55 -13.92
C SER A 14 -3.15 -14.69 -14.71
N GLU A 15 -3.72 -15.88 -14.54
CA GLU A 15 -3.34 -17.08 -15.24
C GLU A 15 -4.61 -17.76 -15.78
N GLY A 16 -4.84 -17.66 -17.10
CA GLY A 16 -6.05 -18.18 -17.73
C GLY A 16 -7.32 -17.51 -17.19
N SER A 17 -8.21 -18.29 -16.58
CA SER A 17 -9.44 -17.79 -15.96
C SER A 17 -9.27 -17.36 -14.50
N ARG A 18 -8.08 -17.54 -13.92
CA ARG A 18 -7.78 -17.20 -12.52
C ARG A 18 -7.19 -15.81 -12.42
N THR A 19 -7.70 -15.02 -11.49
CA THR A 19 -7.18 -13.69 -11.18
C THR A 19 -6.88 -13.60 -9.70
N GLU A 20 -5.72 -13.06 -9.37
CA GLU A 20 -5.31 -12.73 -8.01
C GLU A 20 -5.06 -11.22 -7.91
N GLU A 21 -5.73 -10.60 -6.95
CA GLU A 21 -5.52 -9.21 -6.57
C GLU A 21 -4.80 -9.22 -5.23
N PHE A 22 -3.69 -8.48 -5.14
CA PHE A 22 -2.92 -8.34 -3.93
C PHE A 22 -2.91 -6.89 -3.50
N SER A 23 -3.00 -6.65 -2.20
CA SER A 23 -2.87 -5.31 -1.65
C SER A 23 -2.05 -5.28 -0.36
N ILE A 24 -1.32 -4.18 -0.19
CA ILE A 24 -0.59 -3.82 1.02
C ILE A 24 -1.08 -2.43 1.39
N SER A 25 -1.59 -2.30 2.61
CA SER A 25 -1.94 -1.01 3.20
C SER A 25 -1.25 -0.89 4.55
N SER A 26 -0.96 0.34 4.96
CA SER A 26 -0.35 0.59 6.26
C SER A 26 -0.82 1.88 6.89
N ALA A 27 -0.84 1.91 8.22
CA ALA A 27 -1.18 3.10 8.97
C ALA A 27 -0.36 3.20 10.25
N LEU A 28 -0.22 4.42 10.76
CA LEU A 28 0.48 4.69 11.99
C LEU A 28 -0.48 4.58 13.18
N VAL A 29 0.04 4.06 14.28
CA VAL A 29 -0.67 3.93 15.55
C VAL A 29 0.26 4.27 16.70
N SER A 30 -0.28 4.68 17.85
CA SER A 30 0.54 4.78 19.06
C SER A 30 0.94 3.38 19.54
N ASP A 31 2.09 3.24 20.18
CA ASP A 31 2.57 1.97 20.75
C ASP A 31 1.51 1.32 21.68
N ALA A 32 0.92 2.10 22.58
CA ALA A 32 -0.16 1.66 23.47
C ALA A 32 -1.47 1.23 22.75
N ALA A 33 -1.62 1.54 21.47
CA ALA A 33 -2.79 1.18 20.67
C ALA A 33 -2.53 0.01 19.71
N ALA A 34 -1.27 -0.35 19.46
CA ALA A 34 -0.91 -1.28 18.39
C ALA A 34 -1.61 -2.63 18.54
N GLU A 35 -1.58 -3.22 19.74
CA GLU A 35 -2.22 -4.51 20.00
C GLU A 35 -3.75 -4.42 19.93
N SER A 36 -4.36 -3.36 20.47
CA SER A 36 -5.82 -3.20 20.41
C SER A 36 -6.33 -2.94 19.00
N VAL A 37 -5.56 -2.24 18.16
CA VAL A 37 -5.89 -2.05 16.74
C VAL A 37 -5.80 -3.38 16.00
N LEU A 38 -4.75 -4.18 16.23
CA LEU A 38 -4.62 -5.51 15.65
C LEU A 38 -5.79 -6.42 16.01
N TYR A 39 -6.15 -6.52 17.29
CA TYR A 39 -7.28 -7.35 17.71
C TYR A 39 -8.60 -6.92 17.05
N GLN A 40 -8.84 -5.62 16.90
CA GLN A 40 -10.03 -5.12 16.22
C GLN A 40 -10.04 -5.49 14.73
N LEU A 41 -8.89 -5.36 14.04
CA LEU A 41 -8.76 -5.75 12.64
C LEU A 41 -8.86 -7.27 12.42
N GLN A 42 -8.47 -8.10 13.40
CA GLN A 42 -8.62 -9.55 13.31
C GLN A 42 -10.06 -10.04 13.54
N ILE A 43 -10.83 -9.34 14.36
CA ILE A 43 -12.20 -9.72 14.71
C ILE A 43 -13.22 -9.11 13.72
N ALA A 44 -12.80 -8.15 12.90
CA ALA A 44 -13.59 -7.60 11.81
C ALA A 44 -14.13 -8.74 10.93
N ARG A 45 -15.46 -8.79 10.78
CA ARG A 45 -16.13 -9.89 10.07
C ARG A 45 -16.16 -9.64 8.57
N ASP A 46 -16.15 -8.37 8.17
CA ASP A 46 -15.97 -7.94 6.80
C ASP A 46 -14.52 -7.46 6.59
N PRO A 47 -13.77 -8.00 5.63
CA PRO A 47 -12.44 -7.49 5.27
C PRO A 47 -12.42 -6.00 4.91
N ASN A 48 -13.56 -5.45 4.45
CA ASN A 48 -13.75 -4.02 4.17
C ASN A 48 -13.96 -3.17 5.44
N GLU A 49 -14.39 -3.77 6.56
CA GLU A 49 -14.47 -3.09 7.87
C GLU A 49 -13.06 -2.86 8.48
N GLY A 50 -12.04 -3.53 7.95
CA GLY A 50 -10.64 -3.44 8.38
C GLY A 50 -9.77 -2.47 7.57
N TYR A 51 -10.36 -1.39 7.05
CA TYR A 51 -9.64 -0.40 6.24
C TYR A 51 -8.60 0.38 7.07
N LEU A 52 -7.38 0.49 6.52
CA LEU A 52 -6.32 1.36 7.04
C LEU A 52 -6.32 2.68 6.26
N PRO A 53 -6.40 3.83 6.93
CA PRO A 53 -6.51 5.13 6.26
C PRO A 53 -5.28 5.50 5.44
N ASP A 54 -5.51 6.21 4.33
CA ASP A 54 -4.50 6.94 3.56
C ASP A 54 -4.34 8.39 4.05
N ASP A 55 -3.38 9.14 3.48
CA ASP A 55 -3.08 10.54 3.82
C ASP A 55 -4.17 11.52 3.35
N ASP A 56 -4.96 11.15 2.33
CA ASP A 56 -6.06 11.99 1.83
C ASP A 56 -7.23 12.00 2.83
N HIS A 57 -7.28 11.02 3.73
CA HIS A 57 -8.09 11.01 4.94
C HIS A 57 -7.24 11.40 6.15
N TYR A 58 -6.64 12.59 6.13
CA TYR A 58 -5.91 13.17 7.28
C TYR A 58 -6.78 13.28 8.55
N GLU A 59 -8.09 13.10 8.45
CA GLU A 59 -8.89 12.87 9.64
C GLU A 59 -8.45 11.56 10.31
N THR A 60 -7.91 11.70 11.50
CA THR A 60 -7.58 10.58 12.37
C THR A 60 -8.78 9.64 12.47
N VAL A 61 -8.72 8.49 11.80
CA VAL A 61 -9.77 7.49 11.90
C VAL A 61 -9.71 6.90 13.31
N ARG A 62 -10.89 6.81 13.95
CA ARG A 62 -11.02 6.15 15.24
C ARG A 62 -11.38 4.69 15.01
N LEU A 63 -10.49 3.79 15.42
CA LEU A 63 -10.80 2.37 15.55
C LEU A 63 -11.04 2.09 17.04
N GLY A 64 -12.33 2.05 17.39
CA GLY A 64 -12.78 2.06 18.77
C GLY A 64 -12.33 3.33 19.50
N ARG A 65 -11.53 3.18 20.56
CA ARG A 65 -10.98 4.29 21.35
C ARG A 65 -9.64 4.83 20.82
N HIS A 66 -9.05 4.15 19.84
CA HIS A 66 -7.70 4.41 19.37
C HIS A 66 -7.70 5.25 18.11
N ARG A 67 -6.70 6.11 18.01
CA ARG A 67 -6.44 6.96 16.86
C ARG A 67 -5.51 6.24 15.89
N ILE A 68 -5.86 6.23 14.62
CA ILE A 68 -5.06 5.70 13.52
C ILE A 68 -4.79 6.84 12.54
N TRP A 69 -3.57 6.93 12.01
CA TRP A 69 -3.17 7.97 11.08
C TRP A 69 -2.76 7.36 9.75
N GLY A 70 -3.39 7.81 8.67
CA GLY A 70 -2.87 7.62 7.34
C GLY A 70 -1.65 8.52 7.11
N TRP A 71 -0.77 8.08 6.21
CA TRP A 71 0.53 8.73 6.00
C TRP A 71 1.09 8.52 4.60
N ILE A 72 0.39 7.74 3.77
CA ILE A 72 0.70 7.48 2.38
C ILE A 72 -0.42 8.11 1.56
N LYS A 73 -0.07 8.95 0.62
CA LYS A 73 -1.02 9.48 -0.34
C LYS A 73 -1.31 8.41 -1.40
N SER A 74 -2.58 8.00 -1.45
CA SER A 74 -3.05 7.04 -2.44
C SER A 74 -3.00 7.66 -3.84
N PRO A 75 -2.61 6.92 -4.88
CA PRO A 75 -2.65 7.39 -6.26
C PRO A 75 -4.08 7.62 -6.79
N ASP A 76 -5.10 6.99 -6.19
CA ASP A 76 -6.47 7.05 -6.70
C ASP A 76 -7.14 8.40 -6.46
N SER A 77 -6.63 9.20 -5.51
CA SER A 77 -7.02 10.60 -5.34
C SER A 77 -6.45 11.52 -6.43
N ALA A 78 -5.53 11.02 -7.25
CA ALA A 78 -4.74 11.79 -8.20
C ALA A 78 -4.89 11.29 -9.64
N SER A 79 -5.91 10.49 -9.97
CA SER A 79 -6.16 10.01 -11.32
C SER A 79 -6.31 11.19 -12.30
N GLY A 80 -5.26 11.44 -13.08
CA GLY A 80 -5.17 12.56 -14.02
C GLY A 80 -5.54 12.16 -15.45
N LEU A 81 -5.23 13.04 -16.41
CA LEU A 81 -5.49 12.79 -17.83
C LEU A 81 -4.69 11.60 -18.40
N ASP A 82 -3.59 11.23 -17.74
CA ASP A 82 -2.68 10.15 -18.17
C ASP A 82 -3.37 8.77 -18.23
N GLN A 83 -4.47 8.57 -17.49
CA GLN A 83 -5.27 7.33 -17.57
C GLN A 83 -5.92 7.12 -18.95
N PHE A 84 -6.02 8.19 -19.75
CA PHE A 84 -6.57 8.16 -21.10
C PHE A 84 -5.49 8.13 -22.18
N ASP A 85 -4.20 8.05 -21.83
CA ASP A 85 -3.11 7.98 -22.81
C ASP A 85 -3.11 6.60 -23.50
N PRO A 86 -3.40 6.53 -24.82
CA PRO A 86 -3.40 5.28 -25.56
C PRO A 86 -2.03 4.58 -25.57
N ASN A 87 -0.94 5.31 -25.31
CA ASN A 87 0.41 4.77 -25.29
C ASN A 87 0.87 4.28 -23.92
N ALA A 88 0.11 4.56 -22.85
CA ALA A 88 0.47 4.18 -21.49
C ALA A 88 0.32 2.67 -21.22
N GLY A 89 -0.41 1.95 -22.08
CA GLY A 89 -0.73 0.54 -21.85
C GLY A 89 -1.49 0.37 -20.54
N LYS A 90 -1.14 -0.65 -19.75
CA LYS A 90 -1.75 -0.91 -18.42
C LYS A 90 -0.90 -0.38 -17.27
N LEU A 91 -0.06 0.63 -17.53
CA LEU A 91 0.79 1.23 -16.51
C LEU A 91 -0.05 2.08 -15.53
N PRO A 92 -0.10 1.73 -14.24
CA PRO A 92 -0.95 2.43 -13.28
C PRO A 92 -0.24 3.69 -12.75
N PHE A 93 -0.28 4.77 -13.54
CA PHE A 93 0.29 6.07 -13.19
C PHE A 93 -0.80 7.05 -12.69
N PRO A 94 -0.55 7.86 -11.64
CA PRO A 94 0.65 7.91 -10.81
C PRO A 94 0.75 6.76 -9.79
N SER A 95 1.91 6.61 -9.15
CA SER A 95 2.08 5.70 -8.00
C SER A 95 1.75 6.39 -6.67
N ALA A 96 1.63 5.61 -5.60
CA ALA A 96 1.55 6.15 -4.25
C ALA A 96 2.79 6.96 -3.87
N SER A 97 2.63 7.87 -2.91
CA SER A 97 3.70 8.73 -2.42
C SER A 97 3.62 8.93 -0.91
N PRO A 98 4.72 9.27 -0.22
CA PRO A 98 4.65 9.72 1.16
C PRO A 98 3.73 10.95 1.25
N GLY A 99 2.93 11.01 2.32
CA GLY A 99 2.01 12.10 2.58
C GLY A 99 2.68 13.46 2.69
N LYS A 100 1.93 14.55 2.48
CA LYS A 100 2.49 15.91 2.44
C LYS A 100 3.13 16.29 3.78
N GLU A 101 2.48 15.96 4.89
CA GLU A 101 3.01 16.23 6.23
C GLU A 101 4.27 15.43 6.53
N ILE A 102 4.35 14.20 6.02
CA ILE A 102 5.54 13.36 6.13
C ILE A 102 6.69 13.98 5.34
N CYS A 103 6.41 14.44 4.12
CA CYS A 103 7.40 15.16 3.31
C CYS A 103 7.92 16.40 4.03
N SER A 104 7.03 17.23 4.58
CA SER A 104 7.43 18.44 5.30
C SER A 104 8.14 18.15 6.64
N SER A 105 7.71 17.13 7.39
CA SER A 105 8.28 16.83 8.72
C SER A 105 9.68 16.25 8.63
N PHE A 106 9.99 15.53 7.56
CA PHE A 106 11.27 14.83 7.37
C PHE A 106 12.14 15.45 6.28
N ASP A 107 11.80 16.66 5.82
CA ASP A 107 12.52 17.39 4.77
C ASP A 107 12.76 16.51 3.53
N LEU A 108 11.72 15.77 3.13
CA LEU A 108 11.80 14.87 1.99
C LEU A 108 11.71 15.66 0.70
N TYR A 109 12.63 15.40 -0.21
CA TYR A 109 12.58 15.95 -1.57
C TYR A 109 12.46 14.82 -2.60
N LEU A 110 11.69 15.09 -3.64
CA LEU A 110 11.48 14.19 -4.77
C LEU A 110 12.68 14.29 -5.72
N GLY A 111 13.27 13.15 -6.08
CA GLY A 111 14.33 13.07 -7.08
C GLY A 111 13.83 13.34 -8.50
N GLU A 112 14.77 13.49 -9.43
CA GLU A 112 14.49 13.75 -10.85
C GLU A 112 13.63 12.65 -11.52
N ASP A 113 13.76 11.40 -11.05
CA ASP A 113 12.99 10.27 -11.56
C ASP A 113 11.52 10.27 -11.13
N ARG A 114 11.11 11.22 -10.27
CA ARG A 114 9.75 11.36 -9.72
C ARG A 114 9.21 10.09 -9.04
N ARG A 115 10.10 9.19 -8.63
CA ARG A 115 9.75 7.92 -7.97
C ARG A 115 10.51 7.70 -6.68
N ARG A 116 11.58 8.45 -6.44
CA ARG A 116 12.39 8.32 -5.23
C ARG A 116 12.34 9.59 -4.40
N TRP A 117 12.17 9.41 -3.10
CA TRP A 117 12.27 10.48 -2.11
C TRP A 117 13.51 10.28 -1.26
N TYR A 118 14.16 11.38 -0.93
CA TYR A 118 15.41 11.41 -0.18
C TYR A 118 15.23 12.31 1.04
N SER A 119 15.88 11.97 2.15
CA SER A 119 15.79 12.71 3.41
C SER A 119 17.09 13.47 3.68
N GLY A 120 17.05 14.81 3.69
CA GLY A 120 18.22 15.65 4.00
C GLY A 120 18.75 16.43 2.79
N ALA A 121 20.06 16.69 2.71
CA ALA A 121 20.68 17.41 1.59
C ALA A 121 20.92 16.51 0.36
N GLN A 122 21.20 17.11 -0.81
CA GLN A 122 21.49 16.37 -2.05
C GLN A 122 22.62 15.34 -1.84
N GLY A 123 22.31 14.05 -2.07
CA GLY A 123 23.20 12.92 -1.82
C GLY A 123 22.84 12.06 -0.59
N ALA A 124 21.74 12.38 0.08
CA ALA A 124 21.28 11.66 1.27
C ALA A 124 20.65 10.28 1.00
N GLU A 125 20.40 9.55 2.09
CA GLU A 125 19.77 8.23 2.06
C GLU A 125 18.37 8.27 1.42
N MET A 126 18.09 7.29 0.56
CA MET A 126 16.78 7.12 -0.04
C MET A 126 15.78 6.71 1.04
N ALA A 127 14.76 7.55 1.23
CA ALA A 127 13.69 7.34 2.20
C ALA A 127 12.58 6.48 1.60
N PHE A 128 12.13 6.80 0.39
CA PHE A 128 11.07 6.08 -0.31
C PHE A 128 11.40 5.80 -1.77
N CYS A 129 10.83 4.73 -2.30
CA CYS A 129 10.90 4.37 -3.70
C CYS A 129 9.56 3.80 -4.17
N ALA A 130 9.01 4.39 -5.22
CA ALA A 130 7.85 3.89 -5.93
C ALA A 130 8.28 3.02 -7.12
N GLU A 131 7.63 1.89 -7.30
CA GLU A 131 7.78 1.03 -8.46
C GLU A 131 6.39 0.85 -9.10
N ILE A 132 6.34 0.94 -10.43
CA ILE A 132 5.13 0.70 -11.22
C ILE A 132 5.50 -0.16 -12.43
N TRP A 133 4.61 -1.08 -12.78
CA TRP A 133 4.76 -1.94 -13.94
C TRP A 133 3.39 -2.24 -14.53
N GLY A 134 3.38 -2.61 -15.80
CA GLY A 134 2.16 -2.97 -16.50
C GLY A 134 2.47 -3.47 -17.90
N ASP A 135 1.67 -4.42 -18.35
CA ASP A 135 1.81 -4.95 -19.70
C ASP A 135 1.40 -3.92 -20.75
N ARG A 136 2.16 -3.92 -21.86
CA ARG A 136 1.76 -3.24 -23.09
C ARG A 136 0.88 -4.19 -23.88
N THR A 137 -0.39 -4.31 -23.51
CA THR A 137 -1.31 -5.19 -24.24
C THR A 137 -1.45 -4.74 -25.70
N LYS A 138 -1.22 -5.66 -26.64
CA LYS A 138 -1.76 -5.55 -28.00
C LYS A 138 -3.25 -5.92 -27.92
N GLU A 139 -4.08 -5.25 -28.71
CA GLU A 139 -5.56 -5.37 -28.70
C GLU A 139 -6.14 -6.79 -28.87
N SER A 140 -5.31 -7.82 -29.11
CA SER A 140 -5.74 -9.17 -29.50
C SER A 140 -5.64 -10.26 -28.44
N ASP A 141 -5.03 -10.01 -27.28
CA ASP A 141 -4.93 -11.05 -26.24
C ASP A 141 -6.09 -10.95 -25.24
N TYR A 142 -6.90 -12.00 -25.20
CA TYR A 142 -7.98 -12.19 -24.21
C TYR A 142 -7.45 -12.45 -22.78
N SER A 143 -6.15 -12.24 -22.52
CA SER A 143 -5.58 -12.32 -21.18
C SER A 143 -5.81 -11.01 -20.43
N TYR A 144 -6.19 -11.11 -19.15
CA TYR A 144 -6.14 -9.95 -18.28
C TYR A 144 -4.67 -9.50 -18.14
N PRO A 145 -4.37 -8.22 -18.31
CA PRO A 145 -2.99 -7.74 -18.21
C PRO A 145 -2.49 -7.77 -16.77
N GLU A 146 -1.21 -8.07 -16.60
CA GLU A 146 -0.54 -7.89 -15.32
C GLU A 146 -0.11 -6.42 -15.17
N PHE A 147 -0.35 -5.87 -14.00
CA PHE A 147 0.09 -4.53 -13.64
C PHE A 147 0.17 -4.39 -12.14
N GLY A 148 0.92 -3.40 -11.69
CA GLY A 148 1.04 -3.12 -10.27
C GLY A 148 1.81 -1.87 -9.97
N ARG A 149 1.67 -1.47 -8.71
CA ARG A 149 2.29 -0.29 -8.13
C ARG A 149 2.62 -0.58 -6.67
N MET A 150 3.82 -0.17 -6.25
CA MET A 150 4.34 -0.41 -4.91
C MET A 150 5.03 0.85 -4.40
N LEU A 151 4.91 1.09 -3.10
CA LEU A 151 5.71 2.07 -2.38
C LEU A 151 6.52 1.36 -1.31
N TYR A 152 7.83 1.55 -1.38
CA TYR A 152 8.80 1.02 -0.45
C TYR A 152 9.37 2.14 0.43
N VAL A 153 9.74 1.78 1.65
CA VAL A 153 10.50 2.63 2.57
C VAL A 153 11.86 1.99 2.89
N GLY A 154 12.91 2.79 3.01
CA GLY A 154 14.21 2.33 3.53
C GLY A 154 14.09 1.91 5.00
N SER A 155 14.65 0.76 5.38
CA SER A 155 14.47 0.22 6.75
C SER A 155 15.02 1.13 7.85
N ASP A 156 16.14 1.80 7.62
CA ASP A 156 16.77 2.66 8.63
C ASP A 156 16.08 4.02 8.71
N PHE A 157 15.62 4.55 7.57
CA PHE A 157 14.69 5.66 7.55
C PHE A 157 13.40 5.33 8.31
N LEU A 158 12.79 4.15 8.10
CA LEU A 158 11.56 3.74 8.79
C LEU A 158 11.73 3.71 10.32
N LYS A 159 12.85 3.18 10.83
CA LYS A 159 13.13 3.19 12.29
C LYS A 159 13.22 4.62 12.82
N THR A 160 13.95 5.49 12.13
CA THR A 160 14.10 6.91 12.48
C THR A 160 12.75 7.62 12.48
N PHE A 161 11.96 7.35 11.44
CA PHE A 161 10.61 7.85 11.24
C PHE A 161 9.67 7.47 12.39
N LEU A 162 9.56 6.17 12.70
CA LEU A 162 8.70 5.66 13.77
C LEU A 162 9.14 6.18 15.15
N LYS A 163 10.46 6.25 15.39
CA LYS A 163 11.01 6.79 16.63
C LYS A 163 10.68 8.27 16.81
N ARG A 164 10.83 9.10 15.77
CA ARG A 164 10.55 10.53 15.83
C ARG A 164 9.06 10.81 16.05
N LEU A 165 8.19 10.06 15.40
CA LEU A 165 6.74 10.20 15.58
C LEU A 165 6.21 9.55 16.87
N LYS A 166 7.01 8.72 17.53
CA LYS A 166 6.59 7.87 18.68
C LYS A 166 5.38 6.99 18.30
N ARG A 167 5.50 6.32 17.15
CA ARG A 167 4.46 5.47 16.55
C ARG A 167 5.00 4.08 16.23
N CYS A 168 4.07 3.17 16.02
CA CYS A 168 4.27 1.89 15.36
C CYS A 168 3.57 1.94 14.00
N LEU A 169 4.02 1.09 13.07
CA LEU A 169 3.37 0.86 11.79
C LEU A 169 2.55 -0.42 11.87
N VAL A 170 1.26 -0.36 11.57
CA VAL A 170 0.43 -1.53 11.29
C VAL A 170 0.41 -1.70 9.77
N VAL A 171 0.64 -2.92 9.30
CA VAL A 171 0.60 -3.29 7.88
C VAL A 171 -0.40 -4.41 7.69
N LYS A 172 -1.34 -4.24 6.76
CA LYS A 172 -2.26 -5.28 6.31
C LYS A 172 -1.81 -5.73 4.92
N VAL A 173 -1.60 -7.03 4.77
CA VAL A 173 -1.29 -7.68 3.49
C VAL A 173 -2.47 -8.57 3.14
N GLU A 174 -3.10 -8.34 2.00
CA GLU A 174 -4.33 -9.01 1.58
C GLU A 174 -4.17 -9.64 0.19
N ILE A 175 -4.83 -10.79 0.00
CA ILE A 175 -4.90 -11.54 -1.24
C ILE A 175 -6.38 -11.88 -1.50
N SER A 176 -6.90 -11.39 -2.61
CA SER A 176 -8.22 -11.70 -3.14
C SER A 176 -8.06 -12.60 -4.37
N ARG A 177 -8.83 -13.68 -4.44
CA ARG A 177 -8.76 -14.67 -5.52
C ARG A 177 -10.12 -14.82 -6.16
N ARG A 178 -10.16 -14.78 -7.49
CA ARG A 178 -11.38 -15.04 -8.27
C ARG A 178 -11.07 -16.02 -9.40
N GLU A 179 -12.00 -16.93 -9.65
CA GLU A 179 -12.02 -17.75 -10.85
C GLU A 179 -13.19 -17.30 -11.72
N SER A 180 -12.92 -16.92 -12.96
CA SER A 180 -13.96 -16.63 -13.95
C SER A 180 -14.41 -17.94 -14.61
N SER A 181 -15.47 -18.56 -14.09
CA SER A 181 -16.12 -19.68 -14.78
C SER A 181 -17.02 -19.15 -15.89
N TYR A 182 -16.72 -19.48 -17.15
CA TYR A 182 -17.65 -19.30 -18.29
C TYR A 182 -18.88 -20.22 -18.22
N ALA A 183 -19.07 -20.98 -17.14
CA ALA A 183 -20.18 -21.89 -16.95
C ALA A 183 -21.43 -21.13 -16.49
N ARG A 184 -22.47 -21.16 -17.32
CA ARG A 184 -23.76 -20.46 -17.17
C ARG A 184 -24.62 -20.91 -15.97
N ASP A 185 -24.08 -21.69 -15.02
CA ASP A 185 -24.89 -22.42 -14.02
C ASP A 185 -24.21 -22.64 -12.66
N SER A 186 -23.10 -21.96 -12.33
CA SER A 186 -22.53 -22.04 -10.98
C SER A 186 -23.13 -20.96 -10.07
N GLU A 187 -23.69 -21.38 -8.92
CA GLU A 187 -23.85 -20.50 -7.75
C GLU A 187 -22.50 -19.85 -7.44
N TYR A 188 -22.36 -18.56 -7.75
CA TYR A 188 -21.15 -17.80 -7.42
C TYR A 188 -21.02 -17.70 -5.89
N SER A 189 -20.31 -18.63 -5.27
CA SER A 189 -19.96 -18.50 -3.85
C SER A 189 -18.85 -17.45 -3.72
N TYR A 190 -19.17 -16.30 -3.10
CA TYR A 190 -18.18 -15.29 -2.77
C TYR A 190 -17.09 -15.90 -1.87
N VAL A 191 -15.84 -15.84 -2.32
CA VAL A 191 -14.68 -16.22 -1.51
C VAL A 191 -14.12 -14.94 -0.89
N PRO A 192 -14.17 -14.76 0.45
CA PRO A 192 -13.61 -13.58 1.08
C PRO A 192 -12.08 -13.55 0.92
N PRO A 193 -11.48 -12.36 0.82
CA PRO A 193 -10.04 -12.22 0.76
C PRO A 193 -9.36 -12.74 2.04
N TYR A 194 -8.15 -13.28 1.88
CA TYR A 194 -7.28 -13.66 2.98
C TYR A 194 -6.33 -12.50 3.29
N TYR A 195 -6.13 -12.19 4.57
CA TYR A 195 -5.16 -11.17 4.97
C TYR A 195 -4.31 -11.61 6.16
N ARG A 196 -3.15 -10.98 6.30
CA ARG A 196 -2.26 -11.09 7.45
C ARG A 196 -1.90 -9.70 7.95
N LEU A 197 -1.78 -9.55 9.26
CA LEU A 197 -1.44 -8.28 9.89
C LEU A 197 -0.03 -8.33 10.46
N PHE A 198 0.68 -7.21 10.35
CA PHE A 198 2.00 -7.02 10.91
C PHE A 198 2.07 -5.72 11.70
N VAL A 199 2.87 -5.72 12.76
CA VAL A 199 3.27 -4.51 13.49
C VAL A 199 4.78 -4.37 13.46
N ILE A 200 5.23 -3.17 13.10
CA ILE A 200 6.64 -2.76 13.13
C ILE A 200 6.78 -1.64 14.16
N ASP A 201 7.66 -1.81 15.13
CA ASP A 201 7.92 -0.80 16.16
C ASP A 201 9.10 0.13 15.78
N SER A 202 9.36 1.13 16.61
CA SER A 202 10.46 2.09 16.39
C SER A 202 11.87 1.48 16.52
N LYS A 203 11.99 0.25 17.02
CA LYS A 203 13.26 -0.51 17.08
C LYS A 203 13.43 -1.38 15.83
N GLY A 204 12.41 -1.48 14.98
CA GLY A 204 12.38 -2.35 13.81
C GLY A 204 12.01 -3.80 14.13
N SER A 205 11.48 -4.08 15.32
CA SER A 205 10.94 -5.39 15.65
C SER A 205 9.61 -5.60 14.92
N VAL A 206 9.47 -6.77 14.28
CA VAL A 206 8.29 -7.14 13.52
C VAL A 206 7.53 -8.23 14.27
N ARG A 207 6.22 -8.04 14.44
CA ARG A 207 5.29 -9.03 14.97
C ARG A 207 4.22 -9.31 13.92
N SER A 208 3.84 -10.56 13.74
CA SER A 208 2.78 -10.97 12.80
C SER A 208 1.66 -11.65 13.54
N PHE A 209 0.42 -11.47 13.07
CA PHE A 209 -0.79 -12.00 13.66
C PHE A 209 -1.73 -12.55 12.59
#